data_AF-A0A644Y742-F1
#
_entry.id   AF-A0A644Y742-F1
#
_cell.length_a   1.000
_cell.length_b   1.000
_cell.length_c   1.000
_cell.angle_alpha   90.00
_cell.angle_beta   90.00
_cell.angle_gamma   90.00
#
_symmetry.space_group_name_H-M   'P 1'
#
loop_
_entity.id
_entity.type
_entity.pdbx_description
1 polymer ?
#
loop_
_entity_poly.entity_id
_entity_poly.type
_entity_poly.pdbx_seq_one_letter_code
_entity_poly.pdbx_strand_id
1 'polypeptide(L)'
;MILCIGNISTLHKKTMKRGILFLLCITSLSIYAQQVPVAKAKSVANEFISQNGLSCSVQTITPRLNSAGDTLYYIVDATPHHYFIVSANERVSPVIAWSATSQFDVTKPFAAILDRDISDRIAEASLLNTNQKNNIRLQWEFLSDGIVQSPKMQYWPDSGTTSTGGWVESHWTQSSPFNQMCPMDPVSGTRSYAGCPAIAMGQIINYLKTTQNTRFDDGDDYYHNYAGRTYNIDDDADSLGFPSFPVLNDWLDSADILFQSGIDATGSVAASIVFACGTACTQVYTSQGSGTFSVSQAYAAYQRFGFTCCELLESADSIMYATLISNMKNGWPAHLAVVDAAWSVGHNVVVDGYNTDGYFHINFGWGGSNDGWWLVPDPSFPYSMGVLEGIVLNIIPVGTGIADNEQNSSIGFYPNPANEIIYLNSATGADIQYSILSSTGQLIQSGFTSGSISVSDLASGIYFLQLKTEEGIQVGKIVKE
;
A
#
# COMPACT_ATOMS: atom_id res chain seq x y z
N MET A 1 -91.64 11.73 38.00
CA MET A 1 -91.53 11.56 36.54
C MET A 1 -91.11 12.92 36.00
N ILE A 2 -89.80 13.17 35.98
CA ILE A 2 -89.24 14.52 36.15
C ILE A 2 -88.71 15.08 34.83
N LEU A 3 -89.10 16.33 34.61
CA LEU A 3 -89.04 17.22 33.46
C LEU A 3 -87.81 18.15 33.49
N CYS A 4 -87.65 18.85 32.35
CA CYS A 4 -87.23 20.26 32.20
C CYS A 4 -85.74 20.65 32.07
N ILE A 5 -85.39 21.05 30.84
CA ILE A 5 -85.06 22.43 30.40
C ILE A 5 -84.67 23.45 31.49
N GLY A 6 -83.53 24.15 31.28
CA GLY A 6 -83.48 25.61 31.51
C GLY A 6 -82.26 26.21 32.24
N ASN A 7 -81.54 27.07 31.51
CA ASN A 7 -80.99 28.39 31.89
C ASN A 7 -79.87 28.59 32.95
N ILE A 8 -78.76 29.17 32.45
CA ILE A 8 -78.21 30.52 32.73
C ILE A 8 -77.84 30.92 34.18
N SER A 9 -76.62 31.48 34.28
CA SER A 9 -76.14 32.60 35.13
C SER A 9 -75.47 32.34 36.50
N THR A 10 -74.17 32.64 36.49
CA THR A 10 -73.43 33.58 37.37
C THR A 10 -73.45 33.51 38.91
N LEU A 11 -72.21 33.66 39.41
CA LEU A 11 -71.73 34.57 40.48
C LEU A 11 -71.49 34.02 41.91
N HIS A 12 -70.19 34.08 42.27
CA HIS A 12 -69.61 34.60 43.52
C HIS A 12 -69.78 33.84 44.85
N LYS A 13 -68.65 33.33 45.40
CA LYS A 13 -67.92 33.96 46.54
C LYS A 13 -66.68 33.16 47.01
N LYS A 14 -65.58 33.92 47.23
CA LYS A 14 -64.58 33.89 48.35
C LYS A 14 -63.94 32.54 48.76
N THR A 15 -62.64 32.38 49.06
CA THR A 15 -61.52 33.27 49.42
C THR A 15 -60.23 32.44 49.55
N MET A 16 -59.10 33.08 49.23
CA MET A 16 -57.76 32.97 49.86
C MET A 16 -56.85 31.73 49.70
N LYS A 17 -55.77 31.98 48.93
CA LYS A 17 -54.34 31.84 49.26
C LYS A 17 -53.80 30.45 49.70
N ARG A 18 -52.99 29.85 48.80
CA ARG A 18 -51.67 29.21 48.98
C ARG A 18 -51.46 28.36 47.72
N GLY A 19 -50.66 28.80 46.75
CA GLY A 19 -49.21 28.62 46.79
C GLY A 19 -48.87 27.21 46.30
N ILE A 20 -48.56 27.08 45.01
CA ILE A 20 -47.54 26.18 44.41
C ILE A 20 -47.44 26.62 42.94
N LEU A 21 -46.38 27.36 42.65
CA LEU A 21 -45.93 27.67 41.30
C LEU A 21 -45.26 26.37 40.80
N PHE A 22 -45.92 25.63 39.91
CA PHE A 22 -45.32 24.47 39.26
C PHE A 22 -44.29 25.01 38.25
N LEU A 23 -43.04 25.07 38.68
CA LEU A 23 -41.90 25.35 37.82
C LEU A 23 -41.73 24.14 36.88
N LEU A 24 -42.32 24.22 35.69
CA LEU A 24 -41.98 23.35 34.57
C LEU A 24 -40.55 23.72 34.13
N CYS A 25 -39.56 23.20 34.85
CA CYS A 25 -38.22 23.00 34.32
C CYS A 25 -38.33 21.89 33.25
N ILE A 26 -38.79 22.27 32.06
CA ILE A 26 -38.41 21.55 30.85
C ILE A 26 -36.91 21.84 30.73
N THR A 27 -36.09 20.97 31.32
CA THR A 27 -34.70 20.85 30.89
C THR A 27 -34.78 20.45 29.43
N SER A 28 -34.63 21.43 28.54
CA SER A 28 -34.16 21.19 27.20
C SER A 28 -32.80 20.51 27.36
N LEU A 29 -32.82 19.17 27.41
CA LEU A 29 -31.70 18.35 27.02
C LEU A 29 -31.47 18.70 25.56
N SER A 30 -30.74 19.78 25.35
CA SER A 30 -30.07 20.03 24.09
C SER A 30 -29.18 18.81 23.92
N ILE A 31 -29.61 17.91 23.04
CA ILE A 31 -28.79 16.85 22.47
C ILE A 31 -27.75 17.59 21.65
N TYR A 32 -26.76 18.20 22.33
CA TYR A 32 -25.57 18.67 21.67
C TYR A 32 -24.88 17.42 21.16
N ALA A 33 -24.81 17.31 19.84
CA ALA A 33 -24.00 16.30 19.18
C ALA A 33 -22.63 16.25 19.86
N GLN A 34 -22.15 15.02 20.07
CA GLN A 34 -20.92 14.64 20.75
C GLN A 34 -19.68 15.04 19.91
N GLN A 35 -19.60 16.32 19.54
CA GLN A 35 -18.54 16.89 18.72
C GLN A 35 -17.34 17.19 19.62
N VAL A 36 -16.22 16.54 19.35
CA VAL A 36 -14.98 16.65 20.11
C VAL A 36 -14.42 18.06 19.94
N PRO A 37 -14.18 18.84 21.02
CA PRO A 37 -13.58 20.17 20.90
C PRO A 37 -12.10 20.12 20.48
N VAL A 38 -11.60 21.17 19.81
CA VAL A 38 -10.17 21.33 19.45
C VAL A 38 -9.21 21.04 20.61
N ALA A 39 -9.55 21.49 21.83
CA ALA A 39 -8.70 21.28 23.01
C ALA A 39 -8.57 19.79 23.37
N LYS A 40 -9.65 19.01 23.19
CA LYS A 40 -9.64 17.57 23.39
C LYS A 40 -8.84 16.88 22.28
N ALA A 41 -9.03 17.29 21.02
CA ALA A 41 -8.23 16.77 19.90
C ALA A 41 -6.72 17.03 20.07
N LYS A 42 -6.34 18.20 20.60
CA LYS A 42 -4.95 18.52 20.96
C LYS A 42 -4.41 17.58 22.05
N SER A 43 -5.22 17.29 23.06
CA SER A 43 -4.83 16.40 24.16
C SER A 43 -4.61 14.98 23.65
N VAL A 44 -5.53 14.48 22.82
CA VAL A 44 -5.40 13.19 22.13
C VAL A 44 -4.13 13.11 21.30
N ALA A 45 -3.83 14.12 20.49
CA ALA A 45 -2.61 14.12 19.67
C ALA A 45 -1.33 14.10 20.54
N ASN A 46 -1.26 14.92 21.58
CA ASN A 46 -0.10 14.95 22.48
C ASN A 46 0.09 13.62 23.23
N GLU A 47 -1.00 13.02 23.70
CA GLU A 47 -0.94 11.74 24.39
C GLU A 47 -0.54 10.62 23.42
N PHE A 48 -1.08 10.62 22.20
CA PHE A 48 -0.68 9.68 21.15
C PHE A 48 0.81 9.78 20.82
N ILE A 49 1.34 11.00 20.69
CA ILE A 49 2.77 11.27 20.50
C ILE A 49 3.59 10.67 21.64
N SER A 50 3.18 10.93 22.89
CA SER A 50 3.87 10.44 24.08
C SER A 50 3.86 8.90 24.18
N GLN A 51 2.70 8.28 23.97
CA GLN A 51 2.54 6.83 24.07
C GLN A 51 3.30 6.07 22.97
N ASN A 52 3.42 6.65 21.78
CA ASN A 52 4.15 6.06 20.66
C ASN A 52 5.63 6.46 20.59
N GLY A 53 6.13 7.25 21.56
CA GLY A 53 7.53 7.68 21.59
C GLY A 53 7.95 8.54 20.39
N LEU A 54 7.00 9.26 19.77
CA LEU A 54 7.26 10.05 18.57
C LEU A 54 8.00 11.34 18.93
N SER A 55 9.08 11.63 18.19
CA SER A 55 9.92 12.80 18.41
C SER A 55 9.40 14.01 17.63
N CYS A 56 8.21 14.50 18.00
CA CYS A 56 7.58 15.63 17.33
C CYS A 56 6.83 16.56 18.30
N SER A 57 6.40 17.72 17.80
CA SER A 57 5.56 18.66 18.56
C SER A 57 4.46 19.25 17.68
N VAL A 58 3.23 19.21 18.18
CA VAL A 58 2.04 19.78 17.51
C VAL A 58 2.23 21.26 17.23
N GLN A 59 2.03 21.65 15.97
CA GLN A 59 2.11 23.04 15.50
C GLN A 59 0.72 23.62 15.25
N THR A 60 -0.05 22.97 14.37
CA THR A 60 -1.36 23.44 13.91
C THR A 60 -2.41 22.35 14.09
N ILE A 61 -3.64 22.79 14.33
CA ILE A 61 -4.82 21.92 14.41
C ILE A 61 -5.91 22.59 13.59
N THR A 62 -6.18 22.04 12.42
CA THR A 62 -7.12 22.61 11.45
C THR A 62 -8.37 21.74 11.37
N PRO A 63 -9.58 22.27 11.66
CA PRO A 63 -10.81 21.51 11.48
C PRO A 63 -11.09 21.28 10.00
N ARG A 64 -11.46 20.06 9.64
CA ARG A 64 -12.06 19.76 8.34
C ARG A 64 -13.56 19.54 8.51
N LEU A 65 -14.35 20.26 7.73
CA LEU A 65 -15.80 20.31 7.87
C LEU A 65 -16.49 19.41 6.85
N ASN A 66 -17.63 18.84 7.21
CA ASN A 66 -18.53 18.18 6.28
C ASN A 66 -19.39 19.21 5.50
N SER A 67 -20.24 18.75 4.59
CA SER A 67 -21.14 19.60 3.79
C SER A 67 -22.18 20.38 4.61
N ALA A 68 -22.46 19.96 5.84
CA ALA A 68 -23.37 20.64 6.77
C ALA A 68 -22.66 21.73 7.61
N GLY A 69 -21.33 21.82 7.53
CA GLY A 69 -20.52 22.75 8.31
C GLY A 69 -20.06 22.20 9.68
N ASP A 70 -20.38 20.95 10.01
CA ASP A 70 -19.91 20.30 11.23
C ASP A 70 -18.46 19.83 11.06
N THR A 71 -17.66 19.86 12.13
CA THR A 71 -16.30 19.31 12.07
C THR A 71 -16.37 17.79 11.99
N LEU A 72 -15.75 17.23 10.96
CA LEU A 72 -15.66 15.79 10.75
C LEU A 72 -14.42 15.21 11.44
N TYR A 73 -13.28 15.87 11.28
CA TYR A 73 -12.01 15.55 11.93
C TYR A 73 -11.09 16.77 11.98
N TYR A 74 -9.98 16.62 12.70
CA TYR A 74 -8.91 17.59 12.82
C TYR A 74 -7.65 17.09 12.13
N ILE A 75 -7.06 17.93 11.28
CA ILE A 75 -5.72 17.73 10.73
C ILE A 75 -4.75 18.36 11.71
N VAL A 76 -3.90 17.54 12.33
CA VAL A 76 -2.89 17.98 13.28
C VAL A 76 -1.52 17.87 12.62
N ASP A 77 -0.91 19.01 12.29
CA ASP A 77 0.46 19.03 11.76
C ASP A 77 1.45 19.15 12.92
N ALA A 78 2.50 18.34 12.87
CA ALA A 78 3.56 18.35 13.87
C ALA A 78 4.95 18.38 13.20
N THR A 79 5.86 19.11 13.82
CA THR A 79 7.26 19.26 13.37
C THR A 79 8.11 18.14 13.98
N PRO A 80 9.08 17.53 13.26
CA PRO A 80 9.61 17.95 11.95
C PRO A 80 8.77 17.57 10.73
N HIS A 81 8.29 16.33 10.65
CA HIS A 81 7.56 15.80 9.48
C HIS A 81 6.51 14.79 9.95
N HIS A 82 5.48 15.26 10.65
CA HIS A 82 4.44 14.38 11.20
C HIS A 82 3.06 14.96 10.95
N TYR A 83 2.07 14.09 10.81
CA TYR A 83 0.66 14.47 10.83
C TYR A 83 -0.17 13.47 11.63
N PHE A 84 -1.31 13.93 12.15
CA PHE A 84 -2.32 13.08 12.79
C PHE A 84 -3.71 13.52 12.36
N ILE A 85 -4.57 12.56 12.03
CA ILE A 85 -5.97 12.76 11.68
C ILE A 85 -6.82 12.33 12.87
N VAL A 86 -7.29 13.31 13.64
CA VAL A 86 -8.03 13.09 14.89
C VAL A 86 -9.53 13.23 14.64
N SER A 87 -10.31 12.19 14.92
CA SER A 87 -11.77 12.20 14.74
C SER A 87 -12.44 13.29 15.57
N ALA A 88 -13.45 13.97 15.01
CA ALA A 88 -14.28 14.92 15.75
C ALA A 88 -15.51 14.27 16.43
N ASN A 89 -15.61 12.93 16.42
CA ASN A 89 -16.73 12.18 16.96
C ASN A 89 -16.25 10.99 17.80
N GLU A 90 -16.68 10.91 19.06
CA GLU A 90 -16.24 9.88 20.01
C GLU A 90 -16.78 8.47 19.72
N ARG A 91 -17.72 8.32 18.76
CA ARG A 91 -18.19 7.02 18.29
C ARG A 91 -17.26 6.38 17.26
N VAL A 92 -16.24 7.10 16.84
CA VAL A 92 -15.21 6.69 15.90
C VAL A 92 -13.86 6.73 16.61
N SER A 93 -12.91 5.87 16.22
CA SER A 93 -11.58 5.82 16.81
C SER A 93 -10.91 7.22 16.82
N PRO A 94 -10.19 7.56 17.90
CA PRO A 94 -9.66 8.91 18.10
C PRO A 94 -8.65 9.35 17.06
N VAL A 95 -7.72 8.47 16.65
CA VAL A 95 -6.72 8.75 15.61
C VAL A 95 -6.97 7.80 14.43
N ILE A 96 -7.38 8.33 13.28
CA ILE A 96 -7.73 7.51 12.09
C ILE A 96 -6.53 7.25 11.21
N ALA A 97 -5.67 8.24 11.05
CA ALA A 97 -4.43 8.13 10.30
C ALA A 97 -3.34 8.99 10.94
N TRP A 98 -2.09 8.61 10.75
CA TRP A 98 -0.93 9.36 11.26
C TRP A 98 0.33 9.04 10.47
N SER A 99 1.31 9.92 10.52
CA SER A 99 2.65 9.66 9.98
C SER A 99 3.72 10.26 10.87
N ALA A 100 4.85 9.55 10.96
CA ALA A 100 6.08 10.03 11.59
C ALA A 100 7.13 10.52 10.58
N THR A 101 6.88 10.34 9.29
CA THR A 101 7.85 10.54 8.21
C THR A 101 7.37 11.54 7.15
N SER A 102 6.10 11.92 7.16
CA SER A 102 5.51 12.81 6.15
C SER A 102 4.62 13.91 6.73
N GLN A 103 4.20 14.82 5.86
CA GLN A 103 3.23 15.88 6.15
C GLN A 103 1.93 15.63 5.38
N PHE A 104 0.82 16.12 5.92
CA PHE A 104 -0.49 15.97 5.29
C PHE A 104 -0.74 17.05 4.23
N ASP A 105 -0.72 16.67 2.97
CA ASP A 105 -1.14 17.48 1.83
C ASP A 105 -2.64 17.30 1.57
N VAL A 106 -3.40 18.29 2.02
CA VAL A 106 -4.86 18.37 1.87
C VAL A 106 -5.33 18.48 0.41
N THR A 107 -4.43 18.81 -0.53
CA THR A 107 -4.77 18.94 -1.95
C THR A 107 -4.81 17.60 -2.67
N LYS A 108 -4.33 16.53 -2.04
CA LYS A 108 -4.32 15.18 -2.60
C LYS A 108 -5.65 14.45 -2.35
N PRO A 109 -5.97 13.44 -3.20
CA PRO A 109 -7.18 12.62 -3.05
C PRO A 109 -7.41 12.00 -1.66
N PHE A 110 -6.35 11.75 -0.88
CA PHE A 110 -6.48 11.13 0.45
C PHE A 110 -7.39 11.92 1.40
N ALA A 111 -7.42 13.25 1.29
CA ALA A 111 -8.31 14.07 2.12
C ALA A 111 -9.79 13.81 1.80
N ALA A 112 -10.15 13.60 0.53
CA ALA A 112 -11.51 13.25 0.11
C ALA A 112 -11.87 11.80 0.47
N ILE A 113 -10.89 10.88 0.42
CA ILE A 113 -11.05 9.50 0.88
C ILE A 113 -11.33 9.47 2.40
N LEU A 114 -10.58 10.25 3.19
CA LEU A 114 -10.83 10.39 4.63
C LEU A 114 -12.18 11.02 4.94
N ASP A 115 -12.64 11.98 4.13
CA ASP A 115 -13.98 12.56 4.29
C ASP A 115 -15.06 11.49 4.17
N ARG A 116 -14.94 10.62 3.17
CA ARG A 116 -15.87 9.52 2.97
C ARG A 116 -15.75 8.47 4.08
N ASP A 117 -14.54 8.00 4.37
CA ASP A 117 -14.26 6.99 5.39
C ASP A 117 -14.83 7.40 6.76
N ILE A 118 -14.49 8.60 7.24
CA ILE A 118 -14.91 9.06 8.57
C ILE A 118 -16.42 9.35 8.59
N SER A 119 -17.00 9.86 7.50
CA SER A 119 -18.45 10.06 7.41
C SER A 119 -19.21 8.73 7.50
N ASP A 120 -18.75 7.69 6.79
CA ASP A 120 -19.35 6.36 6.81
C ASP A 120 -19.23 5.73 8.21
N ARG A 121 -18.06 5.84 8.86
CA ARG A 121 -17.90 5.38 10.25
C ARG A 121 -18.85 6.05 11.22
N ILE A 122 -19.10 7.36 11.06
CA ILE A 122 -20.04 8.09 11.91
C ILE A 122 -21.48 7.63 11.66
N ALA A 123 -21.87 7.51 10.39
CA ALA A 123 -23.21 7.09 9.99
C ALA A 123 -23.54 5.69 10.53
N GLU A 124 -22.59 4.77 10.42
CA GLU A 124 -22.78 3.36 10.77
C GLU A 124 -22.32 3.00 12.19
N ALA A 125 -21.83 3.97 12.98
CA ALA A 125 -21.39 3.73 14.36
C ALA A 125 -22.47 3.09 15.24
N SER A 126 -23.75 3.29 14.91
CA SER A 126 -24.87 2.68 15.63
C SER A 126 -24.93 1.16 15.47
N LEU A 127 -24.46 0.64 14.34
CA LEU A 127 -24.47 -0.77 13.99
C LEU A 127 -23.33 -1.56 14.67
N LEU A 128 -22.32 -0.88 15.22
CA LEU A 128 -21.24 -1.53 15.97
C LEU A 128 -21.78 -2.33 17.16
N ASN A 129 -21.19 -3.49 17.42
CA ASN A 129 -21.51 -4.31 18.58
C ASN A 129 -20.94 -3.70 19.88
N THR A 130 -21.36 -4.24 21.03
CA THR A 130 -20.96 -3.73 22.34
C THR A 130 -19.45 -3.73 22.57
N ASN A 131 -18.73 -4.75 22.09
CA ASN A 131 -17.28 -4.84 22.27
C ASN A 131 -16.56 -3.76 21.46
N GLN A 132 -17.00 -3.52 20.23
CA GLN A 132 -16.41 -2.47 19.38
C GLN A 132 -16.65 -1.07 19.95
N LYS A 133 -17.88 -0.78 20.39
CA LYS A 133 -18.21 0.47 21.06
C LYS A 133 -17.37 0.67 22.33
N ASN A 134 -17.16 -0.40 23.10
CA ASN A 134 -16.30 -0.37 24.28
C ASN A 134 -14.83 -0.14 23.92
N ASN A 135 -14.31 -0.78 22.87
CA ASN A 135 -12.94 -0.58 22.40
C ASN A 135 -12.69 0.88 21.99
N ILE A 136 -13.60 1.47 21.20
CA ILE A 136 -13.50 2.89 20.81
C ILE A 136 -13.55 3.80 22.04
N ARG A 137 -14.49 3.56 22.97
CA ARG A 137 -14.57 4.31 24.23
C ARG A 137 -13.27 4.24 25.02
N LEU A 138 -12.68 3.05 25.14
CA LEU A 138 -11.40 2.85 25.83
C LEU A 138 -10.25 3.57 25.13
N GLN A 139 -10.18 3.55 23.79
CA GLN A 139 -9.18 4.33 23.04
C GLN A 139 -9.27 5.83 23.36
N TRP A 140 -10.49 6.38 23.44
CA TRP A 140 -10.69 7.76 23.84
C TRP A 140 -10.27 8.04 25.29
N GLU A 141 -10.61 7.16 26.23
CA GLU A 141 -10.21 7.28 27.64
C GLU A 141 -8.68 7.23 27.78
N PHE A 142 -8.01 6.30 27.08
CA PHE A 142 -6.54 6.18 27.10
C PHE A 142 -5.84 7.42 26.54
N LEU A 143 -6.33 7.99 25.43
CA LEU A 143 -5.69 9.15 24.79
C LEU A 143 -6.15 10.51 25.35
N SER A 144 -7.25 10.56 26.11
CA SER A 144 -7.74 11.81 26.71
C SER A 144 -7.36 11.97 28.17
N ASP A 145 -7.30 10.87 28.94
CA ASP A 145 -7.20 10.91 30.40
C ASP A 145 -5.84 10.40 30.92
N GLY A 146 -4.92 10.01 30.02
CA GLY A 146 -3.53 9.65 30.36
C GLY A 146 -3.40 8.38 31.21
N ILE A 147 -4.35 7.44 31.08
CA ILE A 147 -4.33 6.16 31.81
C ILE A 147 -3.33 5.22 31.11
N VAL A 148 -2.41 4.65 31.90
CA VAL A 148 -1.11 4.09 31.48
C VAL A 148 -1.15 2.84 30.58
N GLN A 149 -0.22 2.85 29.61
CA GLN A 149 0.34 1.82 28.72
C GLN A 149 -0.64 0.99 27.87
N SER A 150 -0.66 1.34 26.58
CA SER A 150 -0.96 0.37 25.53
C SER A 150 0.00 -0.84 25.67
N PRO A 151 -0.47 -2.08 25.44
CA PRO A 151 0.41 -3.25 25.37
C PRO A 151 1.59 -3.01 24.43
N LYS A 152 2.69 -3.76 24.61
CA LYS A 152 3.87 -3.64 23.74
C LYS A 152 3.44 -3.83 22.28
N MET A 153 3.38 -2.72 21.54
CA MET A 153 2.98 -2.75 20.14
C MET A 153 4.02 -3.50 19.33
N GLN A 154 3.55 -4.37 18.44
CA GLN A 154 4.38 -5.01 17.43
C GLN A 154 4.09 -4.36 16.09
N TYR A 155 5.14 -4.20 15.29
CA TYR A 155 5.10 -3.60 13.97
C TYR A 155 5.69 -4.61 12.97
N TRP A 156 5.19 -4.57 11.75
CA TRP A 156 5.77 -5.24 10.60
C TRP A 156 5.86 -4.22 9.47
N PRO A 157 7.08 -3.82 9.04
CA PRO A 157 8.38 -4.20 9.58
C PRO A 157 8.58 -3.76 11.05
N ASP A 158 9.57 -4.33 11.73
CA ASP A 158 9.92 -3.93 13.08
C ASP A 158 10.21 -2.41 13.14
N SER A 159 9.72 -1.74 14.18
CA SER A 159 9.84 -0.29 14.30
C SER A 159 11.31 0.16 14.23
N GLY A 160 11.61 1.07 13.30
CA GLY A 160 12.95 1.63 13.09
C GLY A 160 13.87 0.79 12.21
N THR A 161 13.43 -0.33 11.64
CA THR A 161 14.24 -1.09 10.67
C THR A 161 14.17 -0.56 9.25
N THR A 162 13.15 0.24 8.93
CA THR A 162 13.00 0.91 7.62
C THR A 162 12.88 2.42 7.79
N SER A 163 13.23 3.17 6.74
CA SER A 163 13.18 4.64 6.80
C SER A 163 11.76 5.20 6.64
N THR A 164 10.87 4.44 6.02
CA THR A 164 9.47 4.84 5.76
C THR A 164 8.53 4.43 6.88
N GLY A 165 8.87 3.36 7.62
CA GLY A 165 8.00 2.67 8.57
C GLY A 165 7.25 1.48 7.97
N GLY A 166 7.17 1.39 6.63
CA GLY A 166 6.71 0.23 5.87
C GLY A 166 7.87 -0.54 5.25
N TRP A 167 7.56 -1.67 4.61
CA TRP A 167 8.54 -2.52 3.92
C TRP A 167 9.13 -1.85 2.67
N VAL A 168 8.36 -1.02 1.98
CA VAL A 168 8.78 -0.34 0.75
C VAL A 168 9.52 0.95 1.10
N GLU A 169 10.80 1.00 0.74
CA GLU A 169 11.69 2.16 0.96
C GLU A 169 11.62 3.22 -0.15
N SER A 170 11.07 2.86 -1.31
CA SER A 170 10.99 3.76 -2.45
C SER A 170 9.83 4.76 -2.31
N HIS A 171 10.07 6.01 -2.68
CA HIS A 171 9.04 7.05 -2.77
C HIS A 171 8.82 7.47 -4.22
N TRP A 172 8.23 6.60 -5.03
CA TRP A 172 7.94 6.94 -6.42
C TRP A 172 6.75 7.91 -6.52
N THR A 173 6.71 8.66 -7.62
CA THR A 173 5.65 9.64 -7.90
C THR A 173 5.16 9.49 -9.34
N GLN A 174 4.04 10.11 -9.68
CA GLN A 174 3.44 9.97 -11.03
C GLN A 174 4.05 10.88 -12.10
N SER A 175 5.02 11.72 -11.73
CA SER A 175 5.72 12.64 -12.61
C SER A 175 7.18 12.20 -12.84
N SER A 176 8.02 13.08 -13.40
CA SER A 176 9.42 12.78 -13.72
C SER A 176 10.20 12.32 -12.46
N PRO A 177 11.06 11.29 -12.56
CA PRO A 177 11.43 10.57 -13.79
C PRO A 177 10.46 9.44 -14.18
N PHE A 178 9.53 9.05 -13.33
CA PHE A 178 8.75 7.81 -13.46
C PHE A 178 7.78 7.80 -14.66
N ASN A 179 7.37 8.98 -15.15
CA ASN A 179 6.53 9.09 -16.35
C ASN A 179 7.30 9.32 -17.65
N GLN A 180 8.65 9.28 -17.63
CA GLN A 180 9.46 9.63 -18.80
C GLN A 180 9.17 8.77 -20.04
N MET A 181 8.74 7.52 -19.83
CA MET A 181 8.41 6.57 -20.89
C MET A 181 6.90 6.49 -21.20
N CYS A 182 6.04 7.24 -20.50
CA CYS A 182 4.60 7.26 -20.78
C CYS A 182 4.31 8.09 -22.04
N PRO A 183 3.26 7.81 -22.83
CA PRO A 183 2.98 8.53 -24.08
C PRO A 183 2.83 10.06 -23.90
N MET A 184 3.24 10.82 -24.92
CA MET A 184 2.86 12.23 -25.03
C MET A 184 1.35 12.32 -25.19
N ASP A 185 0.72 13.19 -24.42
CA ASP A 185 -0.67 13.50 -24.60
C ASP A 185 -0.86 14.29 -25.91
N PRO A 186 -1.55 13.75 -26.93
CA PRO A 186 -1.69 14.42 -28.23
C PRO A 186 -2.53 15.70 -28.15
N VAL A 187 -3.30 15.91 -27.08
CA VAL A 187 -4.12 17.12 -26.88
C VAL A 187 -3.29 18.25 -26.30
N SER A 188 -2.46 17.96 -25.28
CA SER A 188 -1.71 19.00 -24.56
C SER A 188 -0.26 19.13 -25.02
N GLY A 189 0.27 18.16 -25.76
CA GLY A 189 1.69 18.09 -26.12
C GLY A 189 2.61 17.96 -24.90
N THR A 190 2.08 17.48 -23.77
CA THR A 190 2.84 17.25 -22.53
C THR A 190 2.87 15.75 -22.22
N ARG A 191 3.92 15.28 -21.56
CA ARG A 191 4.00 13.86 -21.16
C ARG A 191 2.84 13.52 -20.22
N SER A 192 2.19 12.38 -20.48
CA SER A 192 1.14 11.87 -19.60
C SER A 192 1.68 11.55 -18.21
N TYR A 193 0.81 11.57 -17.20
CA TYR A 193 1.16 11.05 -15.88
C TYR A 193 1.42 9.54 -15.95
N ALA A 194 2.25 9.02 -15.05
CA ALA A 194 2.51 7.58 -14.97
C ALA A 194 1.27 6.76 -14.59
N GLY A 195 0.39 7.34 -13.77
CA GLY A 195 -0.82 6.71 -13.27
C GLY A 195 -0.62 5.98 -11.95
N CYS A 196 -1.60 6.07 -11.04
CA CYS A 196 -1.49 5.48 -9.72
C CYS A 196 -1.37 3.94 -9.71
N PRO A 197 -2.07 3.15 -10.56
CA PRO A 197 -1.93 1.70 -10.56
C PRO A 197 -0.53 1.26 -10.97
N ALA A 198 0.02 1.90 -12.02
CA ALA A 198 1.37 1.62 -12.51
C ALA A 198 2.45 1.98 -11.48
N ILE A 199 2.30 3.08 -10.75
CA ILE A 199 3.20 3.46 -9.65
C ILE A 199 3.11 2.47 -8.48
N ALA A 200 1.90 2.11 -8.05
CA ALA A 200 1.73 1.15 -6.96
C ALA A 200 2.37 -0.21 -7.31
N MET A 201 2.05 -0.74 -8.49
CA MET A 201 2.61 -1.99 -8.99
C MET A 201 4.13 -1.93 -9.18
N GLY A 202 4.64 -0.85 -9.77
CA GLY A 202 6.07 -0.68 -9.98
C GLY A 202 6.86 -0.61 -8.67
N GLN A 203 6.34 0.05 -7.63
CA GLN A 203 6.98 0.08 -6.31
C GLN A 203 7.02 -1.31 -5.66
N ILE A 204 5.96 -2.12 -5.81
CA ILE A 204 5.93 -3.50 -5.31
C ILE A 204 6.94 -4.38 -6.05
N ILE A 205 7.00 -4.29 -7.38
CA ILE A 205 8.01 -5.00 -8.21
C ILE A 205 9.43 -4.59 -7.84
N ASN A 206 9.67 -3.29 -7.64
CA ASN A 206 10.97 -2.80 -7.20
C ASN A 206 11.33 -3.33 -5.82
N TYR A 207 10.40 -3.35 -4.87
CA TYR A 207 10.62 -3.92 -3.54
C TYR A 207 10.94 -5.42 -3.59
N LEU A 208 10.16 -6.19 -4.36
CA LEU A 208 10.33 -7.64 -4.53
C LEU A 208 11.56 -8.00 -5.38
N LYS A 209 12.19 -7.01 -6.02
CA LYS A 209 13.38 -7.17 -6.87
C LYS A 209 13.16 -8.24 -7.94
N THR A 210 12.05 -8.16 -8.66
CA THR A 210 11.76 -9.10 -9.75
C THR A 210 10.72 -8.55 -10.71
N THR A 211 11.03 -8.57 -12.00
CA THR A 211 10.02 -8.38 -13.06
C THR A 211 9.29 -9.68 -13.41
N GLN A 212 9.63 -10.79 -12.74
CA GLN A 212 9.21 -12.15 -13.07
C GLN A 212 9.55 -12.55 -14.52
N ASN A 213 10.63 -11.96 -15.06
CA ASN A 213 11.09 -12.09 -16.45
C ASN A 213 10.01 -11.72 -17.49
N THR A 214 9.10 -10.80 -17.14
CA THR A 214 8.06 -10.37 -18.08
C THR A 214 8.67 -9.69 -19.30
N ARG A 215 8.20 -10.02 -20.49
CA ARG A 215 8.55 -9.35 -21.75
C ARG A 215 7.29 -9.18 -22.57
N PHE A 216 7.23 -8.11 -23.36
CA PHE A 216 6.09 -7.74 -24.18
C PHE A 216 6.35 -8.04 -25.66
N ASP A 217 5.30 -8.40 -26.40
CA ASP A 217 5.33 -8.56 -27.86
C ASP A 217 4.05 -7.99 -28.48
N ASP A 218 3.93 -8.05 -29.82
CA ASP A 218 2.76 -7.53 -30.56
C ASP A 218 1.41 -8.12 -30.07
N GLY A 219 1.42 -9.24 -29.33
CA GLY A 219 0.22 -9.81 -28.70
C GLY A 219 -0.26 -9.03 -27.48
N ASP A 220 0.59 -8.19 -26.88
CA ASP A 220 0.26 -7.31 -25.76
C ASP A 220 -0.25 -5.93 -26.19
N ASP A 221 -0.35 -5.70 -27.50
CA ASP A 221 -0.87 -4.45 -28.02
C ASP A 221 -2.28 -4.17 -27.51
N TYR A 222 -2.55 -2.90 -27.21
CA TYR A 222 -3.89 -2.46 -26.84
C TYR A 222 -4.20 -1.07 -27.38
N TYR A 223 -5.49 -0.88 -27.68
CA TYR A 223 -6.01 0.38 -28.16
C TYR A 223 -6.35 1.31 -27.00
N HIS A 224 -5.58 2.38 -26.85
CA HIS A 224 -5.89 3.45 -25.93
C HIS A 224 -7.04 4.31 -26.50
N ASN A 225 -8.17 4.38 -25.80
CA ASN A 225 -9.29 5.25 -26.14
C ASN A 225 -9.88 5.92 -24.90
N TYR A 226 -9.44 7.14 -24.61
CA TYR A 226 -9.88 7.85 -23.41
C TYR A 226 -9.80 9.36 -23.56
N ALA A 227 -10.83 10.06 -23.05
CA ALA A 227 -10.91 11.52 -23.04
C ALA A 227 -10.60 12.17 -24.40
N GLY A 228 -11.05 11.56 -25.50
CA GLY A 228 -10.82 12.05 -26.87
C GLY A 228 -9.42 11.79 -27.44
N ARG A 229 -8.60 10.96 -26.78
CA ARG A 229 -7.27 10.54 -27.24
C ARG A 229 -7.34 9.10 -27.70
N THR A 230 -6.90 8.85 -28.92
CA THR A 230 -6.94 7.52 -29.54
C THR A 230 -5.61 7.20 -30.18
N TYR A 231 -4.99 6.09 -29.78
CA TYR A 231 -3.72 5.57 -30.33
C TYR A 231 -3.52 4.12 -29.86
N ASN A 232 -2.59 3.40 -30.47
CA ASN A 232 -2.20 2.05 -30.07
C ASN A 232 -0.92 2.08 -29.25
N ILE A 233 -0.88 1.28 -28.20
CA ILE A 233 0.37 0.84 -27.58
C ILE A 233 0.59 -0.59 -28.08
N ASP A 234 1.70 -0.95 -28.71
CA ASP A 234 2.93 -0.16 -28.89
C ASP A 234 3.09 0.58 -30.25
N ASP A 235 2.25 0.28 -31.23
CA ASP A 235 2.36 0.71 -32.64
C ASP A 235 2.57 2.22 -32.88
N ASP A 236 2.07 3.09 -32.01
CA ASP A 236 2.21 4.56 -32.14
C ASP A 236 3.43 5.13 -31.36
N ALA A 237 4.35 4.27 -30.89
CA ALA A 237 5.53 4.59 -30.07
C ALA A 237 6.33 5.80 -30.58
N ASP A 238 6.71 5.79 -31.85
CA ASP A 238 7.51 6.87 -32.45
C ASP A 238 6.74 8.20 -32.46
N SER A 239 5.43 8.16 -32.77
CA SER A 239 4.60 9.35 -32.93
C SER A 239 4.30 10.04 -31.60
N LEU A 240 4.20 9.27 -30.51
CA LEU A 240 3.89 9.77 -29.17
C LEU A 240 5.09 9.71 -28.21
N GLY A 241 6.27 9.34 -28.71
CA GLY A 241 7.54 9.36 -28.00
C GLY A 241 7.54 8.52 -26.73
N PHE A 242 7.13 7.27 -26.83
CA PHE A 242 7.29 6.22 -25.81
C PHE A 242 8.08 5.03 -26.41
N PRO A 243 8.67 4.11 -25.64
CA PRO A 243 9.43 3.01 -26.21
C PRO A 243 8.52 1.95 -26.83
N SER A 244 8.90 1.40 -27.99
CA SER A 244 8.32 0.16 -28.48
C SER A 244 8.63 -1.01 -27.55
N PHE A 245 7.91 -2.12 -27.67
CA PHE A 245 8.11 -3.29 -26.82
C PHE A 245 9.51 -3.88 -26.88
N PRO A 246 10.20 -4.01 -28.04
CA PRO A 246 11.59 -4.41 -28.06
C PRO A 246 12.50 -3.51 -27.21
N VAL A 247 12.32 -2.18 -27.29
CA VAL A 247 13.11 -1.22 -26.50
C VAL A 247 12.74 -1.30 -25.02
N LEU A 248 11.45 -1.44 -24.69
CA LEU A 248 10.98 -1.64 -23.32
C LEU A 248 11.57 -2.90 -22.70
N ASN A 249 11.63 -4.00 -23.47
CA ASN A 249 12.22 -5.27 -23.06
C ASN A 249 13.72 -5.14 -22.74
N ASP A 250 14.50 -4.39 -23.53
CA ASP A 250 15.92 -4.11 -23.23
C ASP A 250 16.09 -3.35 -21.89
N TRP A 251 15.15 -2.45 -21.58
CA TRP A 251 15.13 -1.78 -20.28
C TRP A 251 14.73 -2.71 -19.13
N LEU A 252 13.86 -3.69 -19.38
CA LEU A 252 13.50 -4.71 -18.39
C LEU A 252 14.66 -5.69 -18.14
N ASP A 253 15.47 -6.01 -19.16
CA ASP A 253 16.75 -6.74 -18.96
C ASP A 253 17.67 -5.97 -18.00
N SER A 254 17.74 -4.65 -18.15
CA SER A 254 18.52 -3.78 -17.24
C SER A 254 17.96 -3.79 -15.81
N ALA A 255 16.63 -3.79 -15.65
CA ALA A 255 15.99 -3.92 -14.34
C ALA A 255 16.31 -5.27 -13.69
N ASP A 256 16.24 -6.37 -14.44
CA ASP A 256 16.54 -7.70 -13.93
C ASP A 256 18.01 -7.83 -13.47
N ILE A 257 18.95 -7.20 -14.16
CA ILE A 257 20.38 -7.15 -13.73
C ILE A 257 20.54 -6.41 -12.38
N LEU A 258 19.84 -5.28 -12.20
CA LEU A 258 19.86 -4.55 -10.92
C LEU A 258 19.28 -5.39 -9.81
N PHE A 259 18.13 -6.01 -10.07
CA PHE A 259 17.41 -6.86 -9.12
C PHE A 259 18.20 -8.11 -8.72
N GLN A 260 18.87 -8.79 -9.65
CA GLN A 260 19.79 -9.90 -9.36
C GLN A 260 20.96 -9.46 -8.46
N SER A 261 21.33 -8.18 -8.52
CA SER A 261 22.36 -7.58 -7.66
C SER A 261 21.80 -7.02 -6.34
N GLY A 262 20.49 -7.15 -6.09
CA GLY A 262 19.80 -6.60 -4.91
C GLY A 262 19.66 -5.08 -4.92
N ILE A 263 19.80 -4.43 -6.09
CA ILE A 263 19.80 -2.98 -6.25
C ILE A 263 18.42 -2.50 -6.72
N ASP A 264 17.95 -1.41 -6.12
CA ASP A 264 16.72 -0.72 -6.54
C ASP A 264 16.85 -0.10 -7.93
N ALA A 265 15.78 -0.22 -8.71
CA ALA A 265 15.65 0.53 -9.95
C ALA A 265 15.42 2.01 -9.64
N THR A 266 16.15 2.88 -10.36
CA THR A 266 16.03 4.34 -10.24
C THR A 266 16.05 4.99 -11.62
N GLY A 267 15.69 6.28 -11.68
CA GLY A 267 15.73 7.05 -12.93
C GLY A 267 14.95 6.40 -14.07
N SER A 268 15.59 6.22 -15.23
CA SER A 268 14.95 5.65 -16.42
C SER A 268 14.62 4.15 -16.29
N VAL A 269 15.35 3.38 -15.46
CA VAL A 269 15.01 1.97 -15.22
C VAL A 269 13.76 1.86 -14.33
N ALA A 270 13.57 2.79 -13.39
CA ALA A 270 12.29 2.88 -12.67
C ALA A 270 11.16 3.29 -13.63
N ALA A 271 11.40 4.24 -14.53
CA ALA A 271 10.41 4.66 -15.53
C ALA A 271 10.00 3.53 -16.49
N SER A 272 10.92 2.63 -16.86
CA SER A 272 10.59 1.47 -17.71
C SER A 272 9.73 0.45 -16.98
N ILE A 273 10.04 0.15 -15.72
CA ILE A 273 9.19 -0.72 -14.88
C ILE A 273 7.79 -0.12 -14.77
N VAL A 274 7.69 1.18 -14.47
CA VAL A 274 6.40 1.86 -14.35
C VAL A 274 5.62 1.84 -15.66
N PHE A 275 6.27 2.10 -16.80
CA PHE A 275 5.61 2.02 -18.09
C PHE A 275 5.16 0.60 -18.42
N ALA A 276 6.00 -0.41 -18.19
CA ALA A 276 5.64 -1.83 -18.34
C ALA A 276 4.44 -2.24 -17.47
N CYS A 277 4.39 -1.76 -16.22
CA CYS A 277 3.24 -1.99 -15.34
C CYS A 277 1.97 -1.37 -15.92
N GLY A 278 2.06 -0.14 -16.44
CA GLY A 278 0.93 0.53 -17.08
C GLY A 278 0.47 -0.16 -18.37
N THR A 279 1.39 -0.66 -19.20
CA THR A 279 1.08 -1.48 -20.37
C THR A 279 0.32 -2.74 -19.97
N ALA A 280 0.82 -3.51 -19.01
CA ALA A 280 0.12 -4.72 -18.54
C ALA A 280 -1.23 -4.43 -17.89
N CYS A 281 -1.37 -3.26 -17.25
CA CYS A 281 -2.64 -2.78 -16.74
C CYS A 281 -3.62 -2.34 -17.84
N THR A 282 -3.21 -2.30 -19.12
CA THR A 282 -3.96 -1.66 -20.22
C THR A 282 -4.43 -0.24 -19.83
N GLN A 283 -3.50 0.52 -19.25
CA GLN A 283 -3.79 1.80 -18.61
C GLN A 283 -4.17 2.88 -19.64
N VAL A 284 -5.07 3.79 -19.25
CA VAL A 284 -5.31 5.03 -20.00
C VAL A 284 -4.36 6.13 -19.52
N TYR A 285 -3.83 6.92 -20.46
CA TYR A 285 -2.84 7.96 -20.23
C TYR A 285 -3.33 9.33 -20.69
N THR A 286 -3.20 10.32 -19.80
CA THR A 286 -3.37 11.74 -20.13
C THR A 286 -2.41 12.62 -19.33
N SER A 287 -2.22 13.86 -19.76
CA SER A 287 -1.47 14.85 -18.98
C SER A 287 -2.28 15.45 -17.81
N GLN A 288 -3.52 14.98 -17.57
CA GLN A 288 -4.39 15.43 -16.47
C GLN A 288 -4.59 14.35 -15.40
N GLY A 289 -4.26 13.11 -15.73
CA GLY A 289 -4.40 11.93 -14.88
C GLY A 289 -4.40 10.67 -15.73
N SER A 290 -3.71 9.64 -15.26
CA SER A 290 -3.63 8.34 -15.92
C SER A 290 -4.03 7.26 -14.91
N GLY A 291 -4.57 6.15 -15.37
CA GLY A 291 -5.04 5.10 -14.47
C GLY A 291 -5.84 4.01 -15.18
N THR A 292 -6.42 3.13 -14.39
CA THR A 292 -7.29 2.04 -14.83
C THR A 292 -8.75 2.37 -14.51
N PHE A 293 -9.68 1.66 -15.14
CA PHE A 293 -11.11 1.76 -14.82
C PHE A 293 -11.51 0.87 -13.66
N SER A 294 -10.71 -0.14 -13.35
CA SER A 294 -10.91 -1.01 -12.20
C SER A 294 -9.60 -1.58 -11.66
N VAL A 295 -9.58 -1.92 -10.37
CA VAL A 295 -8.53 -2.71 -9.71
C VAL A 295 -8.30 -4.08 -10.35
N SER A 296 -9.32 -4.64 -11.01
CA SER A 296 -9.21 -5.90 -11.75
C SER A 296 -8.16 -5.84 -12.89
N GLN A 297 -7.92 -4.65 -13.46
CA GLN A 297 -6.83 -4.45 -14.43
C GLN A 297 -5.45 -4.57 -13.78
N ALA A 298 -5.27 -4.09 -12.55
CA ALA A 298 -4.04 -4.27 -11.81
C ALA A 298 -3.82 -5.75 -11.45
N TYR A 299 -4.86 -6.46 -11.02
CA TYR A 299 -4.81 -7.91 -10.80
C TYR A 299 -4.38 -8.67 -12.07
N ALA A 300 -5.01 -8.37 -13.21
CA ALA A 300 -4.65 -8.95 -14.50
C ALA A 300 -3.18 -8.65 -14.89
N ALA A 301 -2.70 -7.44 -14.59
CA ALA A 301 -1.31 -7.06 -14.81
C ALA A 301 -0.32 -7.89 -13.99
N TYR A 302 -0.60 -8.13 -12.70
CA TYR A 302 0.22 -9.02 -11.88
C TYR A 302 0.24 -10.45 -12.41
N GLN A 303 -0.91 -10.98 -12.83
CA GLN A 303 -1.00 -12.29 -13.47
C GLN A 303 -0.17 -12.33 -14.77
N ARG A 304 -0.23 -11.28 -15.59
CA ARG A 304 0.55 -11.14 -16.83
C ARG A 304 2.06 -11.06 -16.56
N PHE A 305 2.47 -10.43 -15.47
CA PHE A 305 3.87 -10.43 -15.03
C PHE A 305 4.31 -11.82 -14.54
N GLY A 306 3.39 -12.68 -14.11
CA GLY A 306 3.71 -14.03 -13.60
C GLY A 306 3.63 -14.15 -12.08
N PHE A 307 2.96 -13.23 -11.39
CA PHE A 307 2.60 -13.38 -9.98
C PHE A 307 1.34 -14.24 -9.84
N THR A 308 1.43 -15.52 -10.20
CA THR A 308 0.27 -16.41 -10.34
C THR A 308 -0.50 -16.68 -9.04
N CYS A 309 0.16 -16.48 -7.89
CA CYS A 309 -0.44 -16.65 -6.57
C CYS A 309 -1.24 -15.43 -6.10
N CYS A 310 -1.23 -14.31 -6.84
CA CYS A 310 -1.96 -13.13 -6.42
C CYS A 310 -3.48 -13.37 -6.44
N GLU A 311 -4.19 -12.69 -5.56
CA GLU A 311 -5.63 -12.81 -5.39
C GLU A 311 -6.27 -11.42 -5.37
N LEU A 312 -7.36 -11.24 -6.09
CA LEU A 312 -8.19 -10.04 -6.02
C LEU A 312 -9.35 -10.26 -5.05
N LEU A 313 -9.48 -9.40 -4.04
CA LEU A 313 -10.63 -9.34 -3.16
C LEU A 313 -11.29 -7.96 -3.26
N GLU A 314 -12.57 -7.94 -3.61
CA GLU A 314 -13.39 -6.71 -3.75
C GLU A 314 -14.28 -6.48 -2.52
N SER A 315 -14.41 -7.49 -1.64
CA SER A 315 -15.11 -7.37 -0.37
C SER A 315 -14.15 -7.07 0.77
N ALA A 316 -14.46 -6.02 1.53
CA ALA A 316 -13.85 -5.81 2.84
C ALA A 316 -14.49 -6.78 3.86
N ASP A 317 -13.99 -8.02 3.91
CA ASP A 317 -14.40 -9.07 4.85
C ASP A 317 -13.25 -9.58 5.74
N SER A 318 -13.57 -10.42 6.74
CA SER A 318 -12.58 -10.92 7.69
C SER A 318 -11.47 -11.74 7.03
N ILE A 319 -11.74 -12.34 5.86
CA ILE A 319 -10.75 -13.11 5.10
C ILE A 319 -9.75 -12.13 4.48
N MET A 320 -10.25 -11.08 3.82
CA MET A 320 -9.39 -10.01 3.27
C MET A 320 -8.45 -9.44 4.33
N TYR A 321 -8.97 -9.12 5.52
CA TYR A 321 -8.17 -8.59 6.62
C TYR A 321 -7.14 -9.59 7.15
N ALA A 322 -7.53 -10.84 7.36
CA ALA A 322 -6.61 -11.87 7.84
C ALA A 322 -5.46 -12.10 6.84
N THR A 323 -5.78 -12.14 5.54
CA THR A 323 -4.79 -12.29 4.46
C THR A 323 -3.90 -11.05 4.36
N LEU A 324 -4.45 -9.84 4.43
CA LEU A 324 -3.65 -8.61 4.42
C LEU A 324 -2.67 -8.55 5.60
N ILE A 325 -3.13 -8.85 6.82
CA ILE A 325 -2.26 -8.93 8.01
C ILE A 325 -1.17 -9.98 7.80
N SER A 326 -1.52 -11.15 7.27
CA SER A 326 -0.55 -12.20 6.97
C SER A 326 0.51 -11.72 5.98
N ASN A 327 0.10 -11.06 4.91
CA ASN A 327 1.01 -10.51 3.91
C ASN A 327 1.97 -9.48 4.51
N MET A 328 1.47 -8.55 5.33
CA MET A 328 2.33 -7.56 5.98
C MET A 328 3.32 -8.23 6.95
N LYS A 329 2.93 -9.30 7.64
CA LYS A 329 3.83 -10.05 8.54
C LYS A 329 4.92 -10.82 7.80
N ASN A 330 4.68 -11.22 6.56
CA ASN A 330 5.62 -11.95 5.71
C ASN A 330 6.44 -11.03 4.78
N GLY A 331 6.22 -9.71 4.83
CA GLY A 331 6.91 -8.77 3.93
C GLY A 331 6.41 -8.87 2.49
N TRP A 332 5.11 -9.09 2.29
CA TRP A 332 4.48 -9.12 0.97
C TRP A 332 3.55 -7.91 0.84
N PRO A 333 4.02 -6.77 0.26
CA PRO A 333 3.16 -5.63 0.01
C PRO A 333 1.92 -5.97 -0.81
N ALA A 334 0.84 -5.25 -0.56
CA ALA A 334 -0.43 -5.39 -1.28
C ALA A 334 -0.73 -4.15 -2.11
N HIS A 335 -1.51 -4.33 -3.18
CA HIS A 335 -1.98 -3.23 -4.02
C HIS A 335 -3.43 -2.94 -3.68
N LEU A 336 -3.71 -1.79 -3.08
CA LEU A 336 -5.05 -1.39 -2.66
C LEU A 336 -5.60 -0.31 -3.58
N ALA A 337 -6.82 -0.50 -4.07
CA ALA A 337 -7.57 0.51 -4.80
C ALA A 337 -8.67 1.10 -3.91
N VAL A 338 -8.69 2.42 -3.82
CA VAL A 338 -9.66 3.19 -3.05
C VAL A 338 -10.37 4.22 -3.92
N VAL A 339 -11.60 4.57 -3.55
CA VAL A 339 -12.46 5.50 -4.27
C VAL A 339 -13.00 6.60 -3.36
N ASP A 340 -13.32 7.75 -3.96
CA ASP A 340 -14.09 8.79 -3.31
C ASP A 340 -15.59 8.46 -3.24
N ALA A 341 -16.33 9.29 -2.50
CA ALA A 341 -17.78 9.10 -2.32
C ALA A 341 -18.58 9.05 -3.63
N ALA A 342 -18.12 9.75 -4.67
CA ALA A 342 -18.79 9.84 -5.96
C ALA A 342 -18.36 8.74 -6.94
N TRP A 343 -17.43 7.86 -6.56
CA TRP A 343 -16.82 6.87 -7.47
C TRP A 343 -16.25 7.53 -8.74
N SER A 344 -15.82 8.77 -8.58
CA SER A 344 -15.35 9.64 -9.66
C SER A 344 -13.83 9.75 -9.65
N VAL A 345 -13.20 9.50 -8.50
CA VAL A 345 -11.77 9.49 -8.29
C VAL A 345 -11.39 8.18 -7.62
N GLY A 346 -10.76 7.29 -8.38
CA GLY A 346 -10.05 6.13 -7.86
C GLY A 346 -8.58 6.47 -7.61
N HIS A 347 -7.98 5.89 -6.57
CA HIS A 347 -6.55 5.98 -6.28
C HIS A 347 -6.02 4.60 -5.89
N ASN A 348 -4.88 4.24 -6.44
CA ASN A 348 -4.21 2.97 -6.19
C ASN A 348 -2.95 3.23 -5.36
N VAL A 349 -2.78 2.47 -4.29
CA VAL A 349 -1.73 2.66 -3.29
C VAL A 349 -1.08 1.33 -2.94
N VAL A 350 0.10 1.42 -2.34
CA VAL A 350 0.77 0.25 -1.76
C VAL A 350 0.45 0.17 -0.28
N VAL A 351 0.04 -1.00 0.19
CA VAL A 351 -0.02 -1.34 1.62
C VAL A 351 1.18 -2.20 1.95
N ASP A 352 2.04 -1.74 2.85
CA ASP A 352 3.34 -2.36 3.09
C ASP A 352 3.74 -2.35 4.57
N GLY A 353 2.80 -2.27 5.49
CA GLY A 353 3.07 -2.53 6.89
C GLY A 353 1.82 -2.74 7.71
N TYR A 354 1.99 -3.30 8.92
CA TYR A 354 0.91 -3.55 9.87
C TYR A 354 1.41 -3.34 11.31
N ASN A 355 0.55 -2.86 12.20
CA ASN A 355 0.82 -2.87 13.64
C ASN A 355 -0.36 -3.44 14.44
N THR A 356 -0.10 -3.85 15.69
CA THR A 356 -1.10 -4.50 16.55
C THR A 356 -2.25 -3.61 16.99
N ASP A 357 -2.18 -2.29 16.75
CA ASP A 357 -3.29 -1.36 16.96
C ASP A 357 -4.25 -1.30 15.77
N GLY A 358 -3.98 -2.08 14.72
CA GLY A 358 -4.85 -2.23 13.55
C GLY A 358 -4.55 -1.27 12.41
N TYR A 359 -3.47 -0.49 12.49
CA TYR A 359 -3.05 0.37 11.38
C TYR A 359 -2.30 -0.42 10.34
N PHE A 360 -2.49 -0.02 9.08
CA PHE A 360 -1.65 -0.43 7.97
C PHE A 360 -0.82 0.75 7.49
N HIS A 361 0.44 0.51 7.12
CA HIS A 361 1.27 1.51 6.47
C HIS A 361 0.91 1.58 4.99
N ILE A 362 0.77 2.81 4.48
CA ILE A 362 0.33 3.12 3.14
C ILE A 362 1.36 4.03 2.47
N ASN A 363 1.86 3.60 1.32
CA ASN A 363 2.59 4.45 0.39
C ASN A 363 1.65 4.89 -0.75
N PHE A 364 1.40 6.19 -0.83
CA PHE A 364 0.41 6.77 -1.76
C PHE A 364 0.94 6.96 -3.18
N GLY A 365 2.22 6.72 -3.44
CA GLY A 365 2.83 6.96 -4.76
C GLY A 365 2.87 8.44 -5.14
N TRP A 366 3.05 9.33 -4.16
CA TRP A 366 3.18 10.78 -4.34
C TRP A 366 4.53 11.32 -3.87
N GLY A 367 5.58 10.51 -3.95
CA GLY A 367 6.93 10.92 -3.53
C GLY A 367 7.06 11.14 -2.03
N GLY A 368 6.37 10.35 -1.20
CA GLY A 368 6.40 10.46 0.26
C GLY A 368 5.30 11.34 0.87
N SER A 369 4.63 12.17 0.07
CA SER A 369 3.52 12.99 0.55
C SER A 369 2.34 12.13 0.98
N ASN A 370 1.80 12.37 2.18
CA ASN A 370 0.74 11.61 2.85
C ASN A 370 1.07 10.17 3.26
N ASP A 371 2.23 9.62 2.91
CA ASP A 371 2.63 8.26 3.34
C ASP A 371 2.53 8.13 4.86
N GLY A 372 1.97 7.02 5.35
CA GLY A 372 1.75 6.84 6.77
C GLY A 372 0.80 5.70 7.12
N TRP A 373 0.45 5.65 8.40
CA TRP A 373 -0.37 4.63 9.01
C TRP A 373 -1.85 5.03 8.97
N TRP A 374 -2.69 4.17 8.40
CA TRP A 374 -4.14 4.38 8.31
C TRP A 374 -4.89 3.18 8.87
N LEU A 375 -5.94 3.43 9.66
CA LEU A 375 -6.94 2.41 10.00
C LEU A 375 -7.77 2.11 8.76
N VAL A 376 -7.24 1.29 7.85
CA VAL A 376 -7.99 0.85 6.67
C VAL A 376 -9.35 0.30 7.13
N PRO A 377 -10.46 0.68 6.48
CA PRO A 377 -11.84 0.28 6.84
C PRO A 377 -12.11 -1.22 7.09
N ASP A 378 -12.17 -1.62 8.37
CA ASP A 378 -12.33 -3.03 8.80
C ASP A 378 -13.79 -3.55 8.68
N PRO A 379 -14.04 -4.77 8.15
CA PRO A 379 -15.31 -5.50 8.10
C PRO A 379 -16.01 -5.71 9.43
N SER A 380 -15.30 -5.56 10.54
CA SER A 380 -15.95 -5.51 11.84
C SER A 380 -16.91 -4.29 11.89
N PHE A 381 -16.66 -3.23 11.13
CA PHE A 381 -17.69 -2.26 10.76
C PHE A 381 -18.67 -2.91 9.75
N PRO A 382 -19.98 -2.90 10.04
CA PRO A 382 -20.95 -3.65 9.25
C PRO A 382 -21.04 -3.12 7.81
N TYR A 383 -20.66 -4.02 6.89
CA TYR A 383 -20.80 -3.98 5.42
C TYR A 383 -19.92 -2.97 4.68
N SER A 384 -19.00 -3.52 3.85
CA SER A 384 -18.35 -2.92 2.67
C SER A 384 -18.27 -1.39 2.71
N MET A 385 -17.33 -0.87 3.50
CA MET A 385 -17.12 0.56 3.62
C MET A 385 -16.67 1.15 2.28
N GLY A 386 -17.45 2.13 1.80
CA GLY A 386 -17.51 2.59 0.40
C GLY A 386 -16.34 3.44 -0.08
N VAL A 387 -15.14 3.21 0.45
CA VAL A 387 -13.89 3.72 -0.11
C VAL A 387 -13.00 2.63 -0.66
N LEU A 388 -13.25 1.34 -0.39
CA LEU A 388 -12.46 0.25 -0.96
C LEU A 388 -13.13 -0.22 -2.26
N GLU A 389 -12.41 -0.14 -3.36
CA GLU A 389 -12.83 -0.75 -4.63
C GLU A 389 -12.41 -2.23 -4.67
N GLY A 390 -11.17 -2.51 -4.25
CA GLY A 390 -10.64 -3.85 -4.10
C GLY A 390 -9.16 -3.83 -3.75
N ILE A 391 -8.61 -5.00 -3.46
CA ILE A 391 -7.21 -5.18 -3.10
C ILE A 391 -6.64 -6.42 -3.78
N VAL A 392 -5.43 -6.28 -4.32
CA VAL A 392 -4.63 -7.41 -4.81
C VAL A 392 -3.66 -7.82 -3.71
N LEU A 393 -3.83 -9.05 -3.24
CA LEU A 393 -3.05 -9.69 -2.19
C LEU A 393 -2.20 -10.80 -2.79
N ASN A 394 -1.31 -11.36 -1.98
CA ASN A 394 -0.48 -12.53 -2.31
C ASN A 394 0.36 -12.29 -3.57
N ILE A 395 0.86 -11.05 -3.73
CA ILE A 395 1.81 -10.66 -4.77
C ILE A 395 3.17 -11.23 -4.35
N ILE A 396 3.30 -12.53 -4.53
CA ILE A 396 4.45 -13.32 -4.12
C ILE A 396 5.17 -13.72 -5.41
N PRO A 397 6.45 -13.39 -5.57
CA PRO A 397 7.23 -13.88 -6.70
C PRO A 397 7.17 -15.40 -6.69
N VAL A 398 6.77 -16.00 -7.81
CA VAL A 398 7.11 -17.41 -8.01
C VAL A 398 8.63 -17.48 -8.14
N GLY A 399 9.28 -18.34 -7.37
CA GLY A 399 10.72 -18.54 -7.46
C GLY A 399 11.10 -18.86 -8.90
N THR A 400 11.63 -17.86 -9.61
CA THR A 400 12.22 -18.02 -10.94
C THR A 400 13.72 -18.27 -10.84
N GLY A 401 14.24 -18.38 -9.62
CA GLY A 401 15.42 -19.17 -9.34
C GLY A 401 15.05 -20.64 -9.31
N ILE A 402 15.88 -21.49 -9.90
CA ILE A 402 15.96 -22.90 -9.50
C ILE A 402 16.44 -22.92 -8.03
N ALA A 403 15.48 -22.79 -7.10
CA ALA A 403 15.50 -22.99 -5.65
C ALA A 403 14.25 -22.25 -5.12
N ASP A 404 13.12 -22.89 -4.84
CA ASP A 404 12.97 -23.89 -3.78
C ASP A 404 11.95 -24.97 -4.16
N ASN A 405 12.43 -26.05 -4.75
CA ASN A 405 11.87 -27.37 -4.46
C ASN A 405 12.95 -28.13 -3.72
N GLU A 406 12.84 -28.17 -2.39
CA GLU A 406 13.43 -29.24 -1.60
C GLU A 406 12.86 -30.56 -2.12
N GLN A 407 13.61 -31.19 -3.03
CA GLN A 407 13.67 -32.62 -3.42
C GLN A 407 13.97 -32.82 -4.91
N ASN A 408 14.85 -32.03 -5.53
CA ASN A 408 15.57 -32.48 -6.73
C ASN A 408 17.08 -32.31 -6.55
N SER A 409 17.81 -33.35 -6.95
CA SER A 409 19.23 -33.63 -6.69
C SER A 409 20.19 -32.56 -7.22
N SER A 410 20.46 -31.53 -6.43
CA SER A 410 21.51 -30.55 -6.74
C SER A 410 22.91 -31.17 -6.70
N ILE A 411 23.74 -30.89 -7.72
CA ILE A 411 25.14 -31.33 -7.76
C ILE A 411 25.94 -30.40 -6.84
N GLY A 412 26.18 -30.84 -5.61
CA GLY A 412 27.13 -30.24 -4.69
C GLY A 412 28.58 -30.41 -5.16
N PHE A 413 29.43 -29.47 -4.76
CA PHE A 413 30.86 -29.50 -5.08
C PHE A 413 31.71 -29.21 -3.85
N TYR A 414 32.89 -29.84 -3.77
CA TYR A 414 33.77 -29.75 -2.61
C TYR A 414 35.23 -30.08 -3.00
N PRO A 415 36.24 -29.61 -2.25
CA PRO A 415 36.14 -28.65 -1.16
C PRO A 415 35.88 -27.23 -1.68
N ASN A 416 35.31 -26.39 -0.81
CA ASN A 416 35.19 -24.95 -1.02
C ASN A 416 35.37 -24.26 0.34
N PRO A 417 36.49 -23.56 0.61
CA PRO A 417 37.53 -23.16 -0.35
C PRO A 417 38.32 -24.31 -0.99
N ALA A 418 38.79 -24.11 -2.22
CA ALA A 418 39.51 -25.08 -3.02
C ALA A 418 40.97 -24.65 -3.25
N ASN A 419 41.90 -25.61 -3.24
CA ASN A 419 43.33 -25.37 -3.51
C ASN A 419 43.71 -25.74 -4.93
N GLU A 420 43.47 -26.97 -5.36
CA GLU A 420 43.91 -27.47 -6.68
C GLU A 420 42.77 -28.07 -7.49
N ILE A 421 41.84 -28.79 -6.85
CA ILE A 421 40.77 -29.53 -7.52
C ILE A 421 39.47 -29.35 -6.75
N ILE A 422 38.36 -29.24 -7.49
CA ILE A 422 36.99 -29.30 -7.00
C ILE A 422 36.35 -30.59 -7.52
N TYR A 423 35.75 -31.37 -6.62
CA TYR A 423 34.98 -32.58 -6.94
C TYR A 423 33.49 -32.27 -6.99
N LEU A 424 32.77 -32.93 -7.89
CA LEU A 424 31.32 -32.87 -8.02
C LEU A 424 30.71 -34.14 -7.42
N ASN A 425 29.66 -34.02 -6.61
CA ASN A 425 28.96 -35.16 -6.01
C ASN A 425 27.91 -35.79 -6.96
N SER A 426 28.22 -35.94 -8.25
CA SER A 426 27.26 -36.52 -9.20
C SER A 426 27.21 -38.04 -9.09
N ALA A 427 26.01 -38.62 -8.97
CA ALA A 427 25.78 -40.07 -9.02
C ALA A 427 25.77 -40.62 -10.46
N THR A 428 25.67 -39.74 -11.46
CA THR A 428 25.59 -40.09 -12.88
C THR A 428 26.94 -39.84 -13.54
N GLY A 429 27.63 -40.89 -13.96
CA GLY A 429 28.95 -40.83 -14.62
C GLY A 429 28.93 -40.24 -16.04
N ALA A 430 28.12 -39.21 -16.28
CA ALA A 430 28.02 -38.47 -17.53
C ALA A 430 28.97 -37.25 -17.52
N ASP A 431 29.43 -36.84 -18.70
CA ASP A 431 30.25 -35.64 -18.87
C ASP A 431 29.40 -34.36 -18.69
N ILE A 432 29.66 -33.61 -17.63
CA ILE A 432 29.00 -32.35 -17.30
C ILE A 432 29.80 -31.19 -17.89
N GLN A 433 29.14 -30.30 -18.63
CA GLN A 433 29.78 -29.07 -19.10
C GLN A 433 29.90 -28.07 -17.94
N TYR A 434 31.09 -27.47 -17.76
CA TYR A 434 31.33 -26.45 -16.75
C TYR A 434 31.96 -25.18 -17.32
N SER A 435 31.75 -24.07 -16.60
CA SER A 435 32.42 -22.78 -16.81
C SER A 435 32.77 -22.16 -15.47
N ILE A 436 33.97 -21.60 -15.33
CA ILE A 436 34.42 -20.81 -14.18
C ILE A 436 34.50 -19.35 -14.61
N LEU A 437 33.81 -18.48 -13.89
CA LEU A 437 33.79 -17.04 -14.13
C LEU A 437 34.46 -16.28 -12.98
N SER A 438 35.07 -15.13 -13.27
CA SER A 438 35.58 -14.21 -12.25
C SER A 438 34.44 -13.55 -11.46
N SER A 439 34.77 -12.86 -10.36
CA SER A 439 33.81 -12.06 -9.59
C SER A 439 33.17 -10.91 -10.38
N THR A 440 33.69 -10.56 -11.56
CA THR A 440 33.15 -9.55 -12.46
C THR A 440 32.42 -10.15 -13.66
N GLY A 441 32.23 -11.47 -13.70
CA GLY A 441 31.50 -12.18 -14.76
C GLY A 441 32.34 -12.53 -16.01
N GLN A 442 33.66 -12.35 -15.99
CA GLN A 442 34.52 -12.75 -17.11
C GLN A 442 34.73 -14.27 -17.11
N LEU A 443 34.54 -14.94 -18.25
CA LEU A 443 34.85 -16.37 -18.39
C LEU A 443 36.35 -16.62 -18.25
N ILE A 444 36.75 -17.48 -17.32
CA ILE A 444 38.14 -17.81 -17.00
C ILE A 444 38.52 -19.20 -17.55
N GLN A 445 37.63 -20.18 -17.38
CA GLN A 445 37.87 -21.57 -17.79
C GLN A 445 36.54 -22.22 -18.17
N SER A 446 36.53 -23.14 -19.14
CA SER A 446 35.37 -23.98 -19.43
C SER A 446 35.80 -25.34 -19.97
N GLY A 447 34.92 -26.32 -19.89
CA GLY A 447 35.20 -27.67 -20.37
C GLY A 447 34.10 -28.66 -20.05
N PHE A 448 34.44 -29.94 -20.13
CA PHE A 448 33.59 -31.06 -19.69
C PHE A 448 34.31 -31.84 -18.58
N THR A 449 33.56 -32.38 -17.64
CA THR A 449 34.09 -33.17 -16.53
C THR A 449 33.16 -34.32 -16.16
N SER A 450 33.74 -35.46 -15.80
CA SER A 450 33.02 -36.62 -15.28
C SER A 450 33.03 -36.69 -13.74
N GLY A 451 33.41 -35.60 -13.05
CA GLY A 451 33.37 -35.54 -11.58
C GLY A 451 34.41 -34.66 -10.87
N SER A 452 35.37 -34.06 -11.58
CA SER A 452 36.35 -33.15 -10.97
C SER A 452 36.85 -32.06 -11.91
N ILE A 453 37.10 -30.87 -11.38
CA ILE A 453 37.54 -29.68 -12.11
C ILE A 453 38.86 -29.19 -11.50
N SER A 454 39.90 -29.05 -12.33
CA SER A 454 41.15 -28.43 -11.88
C SER A 454 40.98 -26.91 -11.78
N VAL A 455 41.41 -26.36 -10.65
CA VAL A 455 41.47 -24.92 -10.35
C VAL A 455 42.88 -24.48 -9.94
N SER A 456 43.90 -25.35 -10.12
CA SER A 456 45.30 -25.08 -9.77
C SER A 456 45.85 -23.79 -10.37
N ASP A 457 45.38 -23.45 -11.57
CA ASP A 457 45.90 -22.34 -12.38
C ASP A 457 45.18 -21.01 -12.08
N LEU A 458 44.18 -21.03 -11.18
CA LEU A 458 43.47 -19.83 -10.73
C LEU A 458 44.26 -19.13 -9.62
N ALA A 459 44.29 -17.79 -9.66
CA ALA A 459 44.79 -16.99 -8.55
C ALA A 459 43.83 -17.09 -7.35
N SER A 460 44.32 -16.85 -6.13
CA SER A 460 43.47 -16.81 -4.93
C SER A 460 42.40 -15.72 -5.08
N GLY A 461 41.13 -16.07 -4.83
CA GLY A 461 40.01 -15.17 -5.09
C GLY A 461 38.64 -15.83 -5.15
N ILE A 462 37.62 -15.04 -5.48
CA ILE A 462 36.24 -15.51 -5.63
C ILE A 462 35.94 -15.74 -7.11
N TYR A 463 35.39 -16.90 -7.41
CA TYR A 463 34.94 -17.31 -8.73
C TYR A 463 33.53 -17.88 -8.67
N PHE A 464 32.87 -18.01 -9.83
CA PHE A 464 31.57 -18.67 -9.95
C PHE A 464 31.70 -19.88 -10.87
N LEU A 465 31.31 -21.04 -10.37
CA LEU A 465 31.19 -22.28 -11.13
C LEU A 465 29.79 -22.40 -11.68
N GLN A 466 29.69 -22.49 -13.00
CA GLN A 466 28.47 -22.82 -13.71
C GLN A 466 28.57 -24.26 -14.19
N LEU A 467 27.58 -25.09 -13.88
CA LEU A 467 27.44 -26.48 -14.34
C LEU A 467 26.18 -26.57 -15.20
N LYS A 468 26.31 -27.09 -16.42
CA LYS A 468 25.17 -27.34 -17.30
C LYS A 468 24.84 -28.82 -17.28
N THR A 469 23.65 -29.13 -16.77
CA THR A 469 23.08 -30.47 -16.66
C THR A 469 21.87 -30.60 -17.60
N GLU A 470 21.31 -31.81 -17.71
CA GLU A 470 20.04 -32.02 -18.44
C GLU A 470 18.87 -31.27 -17.80
N GLU A 471 18.94 -31.00 -16.49
CA GLU A 471 17.90 -30.28 -15.71
C GLU A 471 18.06 -28.75 -15.75
N GLY A 472 19.13 -28.25 -16.38
CA GLY A 472 19.41 -26.83 -16.52
C GLY A 472 20.78 -26.42 -16.01
N ILE A 473 20.92 -25.13 -15.71
CA ILE A 473 22.18 -24.52 -15.30
C ILE A 473 22.18 -24.33 -13.78
N GLN A 474 23.18 -24.89 -13.11
CA GLN A 474 23.45 -24.66 -11.69
C GLN A 474 24.66 -23.72 -11.53
N VAL A 475 24.57 -22.73 -10.65
CA VAL A 475 25.68 -21.81 -10.36
C VAL A 475 26.05 -21.89 -8.88
N GLY A 476 27.35 -21.98 -8.59
CA GLY A 476 27.89 -21.99 -7.24
C GLY A 476 29.12 -21.12 -7.08
N LYS A 477 29.25 -20.45 -5.93
CA LYS A 477 30.43 -19.64 -5.60
C LYS A 477 31.61 -20.54 -5.22
N ILE A 478 32.76 -20.36 -5.85
CA ILE A 478 34.05 -20.95 -5.45
C ILE A 478 34.91 -19.88 -4.76
N VAL A 479 35.57 -20.27 -3.69
CA VAL A 479 36.70 -19.54 -3.09
C VAL A 479 37.98 -20.32 -3.39
N LYS A 480 38.90 -19.73 -4.15
CA LYS A 480 40.25 -20.28 -4.41
C LYS A 480 41.20 -19.72 -3.36
N GLU A 481 41.89 -20.61 -2.64
CA GLU A 481 42.96 -20.25 -1.70
C GLU A 481 44.33 -20.13 -2.37
#